data_AF-A0A366ED66-F1
#
_entry.id   AF-A0A366ED66-F1
#
_cell.length_a   1.000
_cell.length_b   1.000
_cell.length_c   1.000
_cell.angle_alpha   90.00
_cell.angle_beta   90.00
_cell.angle_gamma   90.00
#
_symmetry.space_group_name_H-M   'P 1'
#
loop_
_entity.id
_entity.type
_entity.pdbx_description
1 polymer ?
#
loop_
_entity_poly.entity_id
_entity_poly.type
_entity_poly.pdbx_seq_one_letter_code
_entity_poly.pdbx_strand_id
1 'polypeptide(L)'
;MNFAVKNTWLADQLMNEQVRIVDCRFALGQPTKGIEDYQNSHLPGAVHFDLEKHLSGPVTEHGGRHPLPAIDTFKQALEQAGIDHTKTVVAYDAGEGAFASRFWWLLTYLGHEDVYVLMKVLQGGSKQDYRQQKKYQPIRLLHLRSTYKQIC
;
A
#
# COMPACT_ATOMS: atom_id res chain seq x y z
N MET A 1 16.06 1.51 4.74
CA MET A 1 14.72 2.11 4.65
C MET A 1 13.74 1.00 4.32
N ASN A 2 12.76 0.74 5.18
CA ASN A 2 11.72 -0.26 4.90
C ASN A 2 10.63 0.42 4.07
N PHE A 3 10.33 -0.15 2.91
CA PHE A 3 9.34 0.39 1.98
C PHE A 3 8.10 -0.51 1.84
N ALA A 4 8.06 -1.64 2.57
CA ALA A 4 7.01 -2.62 2.43
C ALA A 4 6.62 -3.28 3.75
N VAL A 5 5.34 -3.66 3.86
CA VAL A 5 4.78 -4.38 5.02
C VAL A 5 4.13 -5.70 4.59
N LYS A 6 4.08 -6.64 5.54
CA LYS A 6 3.41 -7.93 5.35
C LYS A 6 1.93 -7.82 5.69
N ASN A 7 1.16 -8.71 5.09
CA ASN A 7 -0.28 -8.85 5.26
C ASN A 7 -0.66 -9.13 6.71
N THR A 8 0.17 -9.91 7.40
CA THR A 8 -0.02 -10.24 8.81
C THR A 8 0.05 -9.00 9.69
N TRP A 9 0.96 -8.06 9.39
CA TRP A 9 1.03 -6.79 10.10
C TRP A 9 -0.21 -5.96 9.81
N LEU A 10 -0.58 -5.81 8.53
CA LEU A 10 -1.75 -5.02 8.15
C LEU A 10 -3.05 -5.56 8.76
N ALA A 11 -3.19 -6.88 8.86
CA ALA A 11 -4.34 -7.52 9.49
C ALA A 11 -4.54 -7.09 10.95
N ASP A 12 -3.45 -6.92 11.70
CA ASP A 12 -3.50 -6.45 13.08
C ASP A 12 -3.76 -4.93 13.17
N GLN A 13 -3.64 -4.19 12.05
CA GLN A 13 -3.84 -2.73 11.97
C GLN A 13 -5.16 -2.29 11.34
N LEU A 14 -6.02 -3.21 10.87
CA LEU A 14 -7.23 -2.85 10.11
C LEU A 14 -8.19 -1.89 10.84
N MET A 15 -8.18 -1.88 12.18
CA MET A 15 -9.03 -1.02 13.01
C MET A 15 -8.23 0.14 13.66
N ASN A 16 -6.96 0.32 13.29
CA ASN A 16 -6.14 1.40 13.83
C ASN A 16 -6.40 2.68 13.03
N GLU A 17 -6.98 3.69 13.67
CA GLU A 17 -7.30 4.99 13.03
C GLU A 17 -6.06 5.78 12.60
N GLN A 18 -4.88 5.43 13.12
CA GLN A 18 -3.60 6.00 12.70
C GLN A 18 -3.03 5.35 11.44
N VAL A 19 -3.62 4.26 10.96
CA VAL A 19 -3.24 3.60 9.71
C VAL A 19 -4.26 3.93 8.62
N ARG A 20 -3.76 4.43 7.49
CA ARG A 20 -4.55 4.67 6.28
C ARG A 20 -4.16 3.66 5.21
N ILE A 21 -5.16 2.98 4.67
CA ILE A 21 -4.98 1.98 3.61
C ILE A 21 -5.36 2.62 2.29
N VAL A 22 -4.49 2.50 1.28
CA VAL A 22 -4.70 3.12 -0.03
C VAL A 22 -4.73 2.04 -1.12
N ASP A 23 -5.87 1.93 -1.79
CA ASP A 23 -6.07 1.07 -2.94
C ASP A 23 -5.66 1.81 -4.22
N CYS A 24 -4.55 1.36 -4.82
CA CYS A 24 -4.00 1.90 -6.06
C CYS A 24 -4.26 0.98 -7.27
N ARG A 25 -5.24 0.06 -7.20
CA ARG A 25 -5.52 -0.84 -8.33
C ARG A 25 -5.86 -0.05 -9.59
N PHE A 26 -5.22 -0.43 -10.69
CA PHE A 26 -5.43 0.14 -12.01
C PHE A 26 -5.17 -0.92 -13.08
N ALA A 27 -5.75 -0.78 -14.27
CA ALA A 27 -5.49 -1.65 -15.40
C ALA A 27 -5.21 -0.83 -16.65
N LEU A 28 -4.02 -0.97 -17.22
CA LEU A 28 -3.65 -0.25 -18.44
C LEU A 28 -4.59 -0.65 -19.59
N GLY A 29 -5.12 0.36 -20.29
CA GLY A 29 -6.11 0.16 -21.36
C GLY A 29 -7.55 -0.06 -20.86
N GLN A 30 -7.78 -0.10 -19.54
CA GLN A 30 -9.11 -0.18 -18.93
C GLN A 30 -9.21 0.79 -17.73
N PRO A 31 -9.30 2.12 -17.97
CA PRO A 31 -9.20 3.13 -16.90
C PRO A 31 -10.24 2.99 -15.78
N THR A 32 -11.41 2.44 -16.07
CA THR A 32 -12.48 2.27 -15.07
C THR A 32 -12.30 1.02 -14.20
N LYS A 33 -11.46 0.06 -14.61
CA LYS A 33 -11.35 -1.23 -13.93
C LYS A 33 -10.90 -1.11 -12.47
N GLY A 34 -10.01 -0.18 -12.17
CA GLY A 34 -9.52 0.07 -10.82
C GLY A 34 -10.62 0.47 -9.85
N ILE A 35 -11.44 1.46 -10.24
CA ILE A 35 -12.55 1.94 -9.41
C ILE A 35 -13.68 0.91 -9.33
N GLU A 36 -13.96 0.18 -10.41
CA GLU A 36 -14.93 -0.92 -10.40
C GLU A 36 -14.50 -2.02 -9.43
N ASP A 37 -13.23 -2.41 -9.45
CA ASP A 37 -12.67 -3.40 -8.54
C ASP A 37 -12.71 -2.95 -7.09
N TYR A 38 -12.44 -1.67 -6.83
CA TYR A 38 -12.60 -1.05 -5.51
C TYR A 38 -14.05 -1.12 -5.06
N GLN A 39 -15.01 -0.69 -5.87
CA GLN A 39 -16.44 -0.72 -5.52
C GLN A 39 -16.95 -2.14 -5.28
N ASN A 40 -16.46 -3.12 -6.04
CA ASN A 40 -16.83 -4.53 -5.88
C ASN A 40 -16.29 -5.12 -4.57
N SER A 41 -15.02 -4.85 -4.23
CA SER A 41 -14.42 -5.30 -2.97
C SER A 41 -13.11 -4.56 -2.68
N HIS A 42 -12.86 -4.20 -1.43
CA HIS A 42 -11.60 -3.57 -1.01
C HIS A 42 -11.32 -3.88 0.46
N LEU A 43 -10.11 -3.54 0.93
CA LEU A 43 -9.77 -3.68 2.34
C LEU A 43 -10.61 -2.72 3.20
N PRO A 44 -11.09 -3.13 4.40
CA PRO A 44 -11.88 -2.25 5.25
C PRO A 44 -11.17 -0.91 5.54
N GLY A 45 -11.88 0.20 5.33
CA GLY A 45 -11.34 1.55 5.54
C GLY A 45 -10.36 2.03 4.47
N ALA A 46 -10.14 1.26 3.40
CA ALA A 46 -9.29 1.70 2.30
C ALA A 46 -9.93 2.83 1.49
N VAL A 47 -9.10 3.77 1.05
CA VAL A 47 -9.45 4.83 0.09
C VAL A 47 -8.85 4.52 -1.27
N HIS A 48 -9.51 4.89 -2.35
CA HIS A 48 -9.03 4.62 -3.70
C HIS A 48 -8.24 5.79 -4.30
N PHE A 49 -7.04 5.51 -4.83
CA PHE A 49 -6.23 6.45 -5.59
C PHE A 49 -6.00 5.93 -7.01
N ASP A 50 -6.79 6.46 -7.93
CA ASP A 50 -6.68 6.22 -9.38
C ASP A 50 -5.37 6.79 -9.98
N LEU A 51 -4.72 5.99 -10.83
CA LEU A 51 -3.45 6.34 -11.47
C LEU A 51 -3.53 7.59 -12.35
N GLU A 52 -4.59 7.73 -13.14
CA GLU A 52 -4.73 8.81 -14.12
C GLU A 52 -5.29 10.07 -13.46
N LYS A 53 -6.15 9.94 -12.45
CA LYS A 53 -6.83 11.09 -11.82
C LYS A 53 -6.06 11.71 -10.66
N HIS A 54 -5.36 10.89 -9.87
CA HIS A 54 -4.70 11.36 -8.64
C HIS A 54 -3.19 11.26 -8.70
N LEU A 55 -2.65 10.21 -9.34
CA LEU A 55 -1.21 9.91 -9.35
C LEU A 55 -0.48 10.41 -10.60
N SER A 56 -1.22 11.08 -11.49
CA SER A 56 -0.71 11.62 -12.74
C SER A 56 -1.28 13.01 -13.03
N GLY A 57 -0.47 13.82 -13.72
CA GLY A 57 -0.92 15.06 -14.34
C GLY A 57 -1.35 14.85 -15.81
N PRO A 58 -1.86 15.90 -16.48
CA PRO A 58 -2.18 15.84 -17.90
C PRO A 58 -0.93 15.52 -18.73
N VAL A 59 -1.11 14.72 -19.78
CA VAL A 59 -0.02 14.40 -20.73
C VAL A 59 0.42 15.68 -21.45
N THR A 60 1.72 15.97 -21.43
CA THR A 60 2.34 17.10 -22.13
C THR A 60 3.51 16.61 -22.99
N GLU A 61 4.25 17.53 -23.61
CA GLU A 61 5.46 17.21 -24.40
C GLU A 61 6.50 16.41 -23.58
N HIS A 62 6.56 16.62 -22.27
CA HIS A 62 7.49 15.95 -21.37
C HIS A 62 6.75 15.19 -20.25
N GLY A 63 7.44 14.23 -19.62
CA GLY A 63 6.88 13.45 -18.49
C GLY A 63 6.24 12.11 -18.86
N GLY A 64 6.19 11.75 -20.14
CA GLY A 64 5.72 10.44 -20.61
C GLY A 64 4.21 10.25 -20.48
N ARG A 65 3.77 8.98 -20.37
CA ARG A 65 2.34 8.62 -20.34
C ARG A 65 1.63 8.89 -19.01
N HIS A 66 2.39 9.08 -17.93
CA HIS A 66 1.87 9.37 -16.58
C HIS A 66 2.73 10.46 -15.92
N PRO A 67 2.64 11.72 -16.38
CA PRO A 67 3.42 12.83 -15.82
C PRO A 67 3.14 13.02 -14.32
N LEU A 68 4.00 13.74 -13.62
CA LEU A 68 3.76 14.06 -12.21
C LEU A 68 2.47 14.89 -12.04
N PRO A 69 1.64 14.60 -11.02
CA PRO A 69 0.50 15.45 -10.70
C PRO A 69 0.98 16.80 -10.18
N ALA A 70 0.13 17.83 -10.32
CA ALA A 70 0.36 19.07 -9.61
C ALA A 70 0.34 18.80 -8.10
N ILE A 71 1.34 19.33 -7.37
CA ILE A 71 1.51 19.05 -5.94
C ILE A 71 0.27 19.45 -5.15
N ASP A 72 -0.33 20.61 -5.45
CA ASP A 72 -1.54 21.07 -4.76
C ASP A 72 -2.74 20.16 -4.97
N THR A 73 -2.91 19.63 -6.19
CA THR A 73 -3.99 18.67 -6.50
C THR A 73 -3.79 17.35 -5.76
N PHE A 74 -2.56 16.83 -5.73
CA PHE A 74 -2.26 15.61 -4.99
C PHE A 74 -2.43 15.81 -3.48
N LYS A 75 -1.98 16.95 -2.94
CA LYS A 75 -2.17 17.31 -1.52
C LYS A 75 -3.65 17.37 -1.15
N GLN A 76 -4.48 18.02 -1.96
CA GLN A 76 -5.93 18.08 -1.72
C GLN A 76 -6.56 16.68 -1.69
N ALA A 77 -6.14 15.78 -2.59
CA ALA A 77 -6.61 14.40 -2.58
C ALA A 77 -6.21 13.64 -1.30
N LEU A 78 -4.98 13.87 -0.80
CA LEU A 78 -4.51 13.29 0.47
C LEU A 78 -5.33 13.80 1.67
N GLU A 79 -5.58 15.10 1.74
CA GLU A 79 -6.39 15.72 2.80
C GLU A 79 -7.83 15.18 2.80
N GLN A 80 -8.45 15.04 1.63
CA GLN A 80 -9.79 14.45 1.48
C GLN A 80 -9.84 12.97 1.89
N ALA A 81 -8.73 12.24 1.70
CA ALA A 81 -8.55 10.88 2.20
C ALA A 81 -8.23 10.81 3.71
N GLY A 82 -8.07 11.95 4.37
CA GLY A 82 -7.62 12.08 5.76
C GLY A 82 -6.23 11.49 5.99
N ILE A 83 -5.34 11.67 5.01
CA ILE A 83 -3.92 11.40 5.10
C ILE A 83 -3.25 12.72 5.46
N ASP A 84 -2.72 12.77 6.68
CA ASP A 84 -1.85 13.84 7.16
C ASP A 84 -0.49 13.25 7.58
N HIS A 85 0.45 14.11 7.95
CA HIS A 85 1.81 13.73 8.34
C HIS A 85 1.91 12.80 9.57
N THR A 86 0.82 12.61 10.33
CA THR A 86 0.78 11.72 11.49
C THR A 86 0.34 10.31 11.15
N LYS A 87 -0.19 10.08 9.94
CA LYS A 87 -0.71 8.78 9.51
C LYS A 87 0.40 7.87 9.01
N THR A 88 0.35 6.61 9.43
CA THR A 88 1.02 5.53 8.72
C THR A 88 0.19 5.14 7.50
N VAL A 89 0.79 5.15 6.32
CA VAL A 89 0.09 4.88 5.06
C VAL A 89 0.56 3.57 4.44
N VAL A 90 -0.39 2.71 4.04
CA VAL A 90 -0.11 1.44 3.38
C VAL A 90 -0.83 1.39 2.04
N ALA A 91 -0.07 1.48 0.96
CA ALA A 91 -0.57 1.36 -0.40
C ALA A 91 -0.56 -0.09 -0.87
N TYR A 92 -1.59 -0.51 -1.60
CA TYR A 92 -1.66 -1.82 -2.26
C TYR A 92 -2.22 -1.70 -3.67
N ASP A 93 -1.96 -2.70 -4.51
CA ASP A 93 -2.59 -2.84 -5.82
C ASP A 93 -2.89 -4.32 -6.14
N ALA A 94 -3.08 -4.65 -7.42
CA ALA A 94 -3.50 -5.98 -7.86
C ALA A 94 -2.40 -7.07 -7.77
N GLY A 95 -1.17 -6.73 -7.33
CA GLY A 95 -0.17 -7.73 -6.94
C GLY A 95 1.27 -7.43 -7.39
N GLU A 96 1.45 -6.70 -8.49
CA GLU A 96 2.78 -6.35 -9.00
C GLU A 96 3.41 -5.15 -8.26
N GLY A 97 2.64 -4.42 -7.45
CA GLY A 97 3.10 -3.30 -6.66
C GLY A 97 3.43 -2.05 -7.48
N ALA A 98 3.26 -2.06 -8.81
CA ALA A 98 3.63 -0.94 -9.69
C ALA A 98 2.90 0.36 -9.34
N PHE A 99 1.58 0.29 -9.13
CA PHE A 99 0.76 1.48 -8.87
C PHE A 99 0.82 1.87 -7.39
N ALA A 100 0.89 0.89 -6.49
CA ALA A 100 1.14 1.13 -5.08
C ALA A 100 2.51 1.83 -4.85
N SER A 101 3.54 1.40 -5.58
CA SER A 101 4.87 2.02 -5.53
C SER A 101 4.87 3.44 -6.10
N ARG A 102 4.03 3.73 -7.11
CA ARG A 102 3.84 5.09 -7.62
C ARG A 102 3.28 6.02 -6.53
N PHE A 103 2.25 5.59 -5.82
CA PHE A 103 1.73 6.34 -4.67
C PHE A 103 2.79 6.52 -3.58
N TRP A 104 3.45 5.42 -3.18
CA TRP A 104 4.52 5.44 -2.17
C TRP A 104 5.62 6.45 -2.53
N TRP A 105 6.06 6.45 -3.79
CA TRP A 105 7.11 7.37 -4.26
C TRP A 105 6.65 8.82 -4.21
N LEU A 106 5.42 9.13 -4.64
CA LEU A 106 4.88 10.49 -4.57
C LEU A 106 4.80 11.01 -3.13
N LEU A 107 4.34 10.17 -2.20
CA LEU A 107 4.24 10.56 -0.80
C LEU A 107 5.62 10.73 -0.14
N THR A 108 6.55 9.83 -0.46
CA THR A 108 7.95 9.92 -0.02
C THR A 108 8.62 11.18 -0.58
N TYR A 109 8.35 11.53 -1.84
CA TYR A 109 8.87 12.74 -2.49
C TYR A 109 8.39 14.02 -1.80
N LEU A 110 7.17 14.00 -1.25
CA LEU A 110 6.63 15.09 -0.42
C LEU A 110 7.12 15.07 1.05
N GLY A 111 7.99 14.15 1.41
CA GLY A 111 8.60 14.07 2.75
C GLY A 111 7.81 13.26 3.78
N HIS A 112 6.82 12.48 3.36
CA HIS A 112 6.09 11.60 4.28
C HIS A 112 6.93 10.35 4.61
N GLU A 113 7.24 10.15 5.89
CA GLU A 113 8.18 9.10 6.31
C GLU A 113 7.51 7.73 6.47
N ASP A 114 6.30 7.70 7.03
CA ASP A 114 5.58 6.46 7.34
C ASP A 114 4.68 6.01 6.19
N VAL A 115 5.28 5.62 5.07
CA VAL A 115 4.57 5.09 3.90
C VAL A 115 5.19 3.78 3.41
N TYR A 116 4.32 2.79 3.16
CA TYR A 116 4.72 1.43 2.83
C TYR A 116 3.85 0.83 1.71
N VAL A 117 4.43 -0.11 0.95
CA VAL A 117 3.72 -0.95 -0.02
C VAL A 117 3.37 -2.29 0.61
N LEU A 118 2.14 -2.78 0.43
CA LEU A 118 1.75 -4.11 0.87
C LEU A 118 2.38 -5.16 -0.05
N MET A 119 3.22 -6.06 0.50
CA MET A 119 4.02 -7.00 -0.30
C MET A 119 3.18 -7.99 -1.13
N LYS A 120 1.98 -8.36 -0.68
CA LYS A 120 1.08 -9.24 -1.43
C LYS A 120 -0.35 -9.10 -0.94
N VAL A 121 -1.27 -8.58 -1.74
CA VAL A 121 -2.69 -8.68 -1.38
C VAL A 121 -3.11 -10.16 -1.43
N LEU A 122 -3.68 -10.68 -0.35
CA LEU A 122 -4.31 -12.00 -0.39
C LEU A 122 -5.58 -11.89 -1.23
N GLN A 123 -5.72 -12.74 -2.26
CA GLN A 123 -6.99 -12.84 -2.97
C GLN A 123 -8.09 -13.31 -1.99
N GLY A 124 -9.23 -12.62 -1.99
CA GLY A 124 -10.43 -13.04 -1.27
C GLY A 124 -10.65 -12.45 0.12
N GLY A 125 -10.27 -11.19 0.38
CA GLY A 125 -10.30 -10.52 1.69
C GLY A 125 -11.53 -10.68 2.59
N SER A 126 -11.66 -11.83 3.27
CA SER A 126 -12.50 -12.00 4.45
C SER A 126 -11.66 -11.91 5.73
N LYS A 127 -12.25 -11.46 6.85
CA LYS A 127 -11.60 -11.49 8.18
C LYS A 127 -11.08 -12.90 8.55
N GLN A 128 -11.61 -13.96 7.94
CA GLN A 128 -11.21 -15.34 8.19
C GLN A 128 -9.88 -15.69 7.49
N ASP A 129 -9.62 -15.17 6.29
CA ASP A 129 -8.37 -15.45 5.55
C ASP A 129 -7.15 -14.84 6.28
N TYR A 130 -7.34 -13.68 6.91
CA TYR A 130 -6.32 -13.06 7.75
C TYR A 130 -6.04 -13.84 9.04
N ARG A 131 -7.06 -14.50 9.62
CA ARG A 131 -6.92 -15.28 10.86
C ARG A 131 -6.28 -16.65 10.61
N GLN A 132 -6.46 -17.25 9.43
CA GLN A 132 -5.88 -18.55 9.07
C GLN A 132 -4.35 -18.51 8.95
N GLN A 133 -3.74 -17.37 8.61
CA GLN A 133 -2.27 -17.25 8.59
C GLN A 133 -1.60 -17.31 9.97
N LYS A 134 -2.31 -16.98 11.07
CA LYS A 134 -1.79 -17.26 12.43
C LYS A 134 -1.69 -18.77 12.73
N LYS A 135 -2.32 -19.64 11.93
CA LYS A 135 -2.32 -21.09 12.10
C LYS A 135 -1.21 -21.81 11.32
N TYR A 136 -0.58 -21.13 10.36
CA TYR A 136 0.55 -21.65 9.55
C TYR A 136 1.88 -21.00 9.96
N GLN A 137 2.24 -21.15 11.23
CA GLN A 137 3.65 -21.25 11.62
C GLN A 137 3.87 -22.71 11.99
N PRO A 138 4.55 -23.54 11.16
CA PRO A 138 4.95 -24.84 11.67
C PRO A 138 5.90 -24.60 12.83
N ILE A 139 5.47 -25.05 14.02
CA ILE A 139 6.34 -25.17 15.18
C ILE A 139 7.48 -26.11 14.75
N ARG A 140 8.67 -25.56 14.47
CA ARG A 140 9.91 -26.34 14.57
C ARG A 140 10.50 -26.07 15.94
N LEU A 141 10.14 -26.95 16.86
CA LEU A 141 10.88 -27.19 18.10
C LEU A 141 12.32 -27.63 17.75
N LEU A 142 13.27 -26.81 18.21
CA LEU A 142 14.43 -27.20 19.02
C LEU A 142 15.57 -28.07 18.43
N HIS A 143 16.78 -27.57 18.69
CA HIS A 143 18.12 -28.17 18.68
C HIS A 143 18.92 -28.19 17.36
N LEU A 144 19.94 -27.33 17.30
CA LEU A 144 21.31 -27.77 17.54
C LEU A 144 22.21 -26.59 17.93
N ARG A 145 22.98 -26.84 19.00
CA ARG A 145 24.04 -26.02 19.56
C ARG A 145 25.08 -25.67 18.49
N SER A 146 25.63 -24.46 18.51
CA SER A 146 27.08 -24.25 18.65
C SER A 146 27.41 -22.77 18.69
N THR A 147 28.14 -22.43 19.74
CA THR A 147 28.89 -21.20 20.03
C THR A 147 29.48 -20.47 18.81
N TYR A 148 29.38 -19.14 18.76
CA TYR A 148 30.49 -18.24 18.41
C TYR A 148 30.24 -16.80 18.94
N LYS A 149 31.03 -16.42 19.96
CA LYS A 149 31.60 -15.10 20.34
C LYS A 149 30.89 -13.83 19.80
N GLN A 150 30.38 -12.89 20.61
CA GLN A 150 31.07 -11.99 21.56
C GLN A 150 32.23 -11.17 20.93
N ILE A 151 32.14 -9.84 21.11
CA ILE A 151 33.20 -8.80 20.96
C ILE A 151 33.20 -8.02 19.63
N CYS A 152 32.50 -6.88 19.62
CA CYS A 152 32.95 -5.49 19.37
C CYS A 152 31.73 -4.61 19.10
#